data_AF-A0A969F4R6-F1
#
_entry.id   AF-A0A969F4R6-F1
#
_cell.length_a   1.000
_cell.length_b   1.000
_cell.length_c   1.000
_cell.angle_alpha   90.00
_cell.angle_beta   90.00
_cell.angle_gamma   90.00
#
_symmetry.space_group_name_H-M   'P 1'
#
loop_
_entity.id
_entity.type
_entity.pdbx_description
1 polymer ?
#
loop_
_entity_poly.entity_id
_entity_poly.type
_entity_poly.pdbx_seq_one_letter_code
_entity_poly.pdbx_strand_id
1 'polypeptide(L)'
;MQKWLAVDGDIVALVKPQFEAGPELVGKGGIVRDTAVHRAVLQELLTWTNRNGLAACRLMRSPVTGSDGNVEFLLWLRAGEESGIGEDVVRGVVEPLS
;
A
#
# COMPACT_ATOMS: atom_id res chain seq x y z
N MET A 1 1.16 8.18 -19.97
CA MET A 1 0.01 7.25 -19.96
C MET A 1 0.51 5.83 -20.13
N GLN A 2 0.20 4.92 -19.20
CA GLN A 2 0.58 3.50 -19.28
C GLN A 2 -0.14 2.83 -20.45
N LYS A 3 0.58 2.16 -21.36
CA LYS A 3 -0.01 1.59 -22.61
C LYS A 3 -0.86 0.33 -22.40
N TRP A 4 -0.89 -0.20 -21.19
CA TRP A 4 -1.58 -1.46 -20.83
C TRP A 4 -2.84 -1.26 -19.99
N LEU A 5 -3.13 -0.02 -19.57
CA LEU A 5 -4.30 0.33 -18.77
C LEU A 5 -5.26 1.17 -19.60
N ALA A 6 -6.55 0.83 -19.56
CA ALA A 6 -7.59 1.61 -20.24
C ALA A 6 -7.69 3.04 -19.65
N VAL A 7 -8.23 3.97 -20.44
CA VAL A 7 -8.72 5.26 -19.93
C VAL A 7 -9.80 4.91 -18.88
N ASP A 8 -9.61 5.35 -17.64
CA ASP A 8 -10.41 5.00 -16.45
C ASP A 8 -10.28 3.56 -15.93
N GLY A 9 -9.21 2.85 -16.31
CA GLY A 9 -8.95 1.50 -15.80
C GLY A 9 -8.69 1.47 -14.29
N ASP A 10 -9.14 0.39 -13.66
CA ASP A 10 -8.94 0.11 -12.23
C ASP A 10 -7.80 -0.89 -12.01
N ILE A 11 -7.02 -0.69 -10.95
CA ILE A 11 -6.00 -1.62 -10.45
C ILE A 11 -6.31 -1.92 -8.98
N VAL A 12 -6.29 -3.21 -8.63
CA VAL A 12 -6.27 -3.63 -7.21
C VAL A 12 -4.92 -4.28 -6.95
N ALA A 13 -4.09 -3.60 -6.16
CA ALA A 13 -2.74 -4.06 -5.81
C ALA A 13 -2.73 -4.62 -4.39
N LEU A 14 -2.11 -5.80 -4.23
CA LEU A 14 -1.76 -6.36 -2.94
C LEU A 14 -0.36 -5.87 -2.56
N VAL A 15 -0.28 -5.06 -1.52
CA VAL A 15 0.96 -4.46 -1.02
C VAL A 15 1.50 -5.31 0.11
N LYS A 16 2.77 -5.71 -0.03
CA LYS A 16 3.46 -6.63 0.87
C LYS A 16 4.71 -5.95 1.43
N PRO A 17 4.62 -5.30 2.60
CA PRO A 17 5.74 -4.51 3.14
C PRO A 17 7.06 -5.25 3.23
N GLN A 18 7.08 -6.55 3.44
CA GLN A 18 8.29 -7.37 3.51
C GLN A 18 9.10 -7.44 2.20
N PHE A 19 8.49 -7.11 1.06
CA PHE A 19 9.17 -7.06 -0.24
C PHE A 19 9.47 -5.62 -0.69
N GLU A 20 8.76 -4.64 -0.14
CA GLU A 20 8.93 -3.22 -0.46
C GLU A 20 9.92 -2.54 0.50
N ALA A 21 9.98 -2.99 1.76
CA ALA A 21 10.91 -2.47 2.76
C ALA A 21 12.34 -2.96 2.50
N GLY A 22 13.32 -2.12 2.82
CA GLY A 22 14.73 -2.50 2.79
C GLY A 22 15.04 -3.71 3.69
N PRO A 23 16.02 -4.56 3.33
CA PRO A 23 16.32 -5.80 4.06
C PRO A 23 16.65 -5.59 5.55
N GLU A 24 17.16 -4.42 5.92
CA GLU A 24 17.44 -4.02 7.30
C GLU A 24 16.19 -3.78 8.15
N LEU A 25 15.04 -3.53 7.52
CA LEU A 25 13.74 -3.31 8.18
C LEU A 25 12.92 -4.60 8.30
N VAL A 26 13.43 -5.71 7.75
CA VAL A 26 12.77 -7.01 7.78
C VAL A 26 13.29 -7.84 8.95
N GLY A 27 12.41 -8.13 9.90
CA GLY A 27 12.75 -8.89 11.10
C GLY A 27 12.99 -10.39 10.84
N LYS A 28 13.35 -11.11 11.91
CA LYS A 28 13.55 -12.57 11.86
C LYS A 28 12.33 -13.28 11.24
N GLY A 29 12.61 -14.16 10.27
CA GLY A 29 11.58 -14.91 9.55
C GLY A 29 10.94 -14.14 8.39
N GLY A 30 11.48 -12.99 7.98
CA GLY A 30 10.90 -12.23 6.86
C GLY A 30 9.68 -11.40 7.25
N ILE A 31 9.52 -11.10 8.54
CA ILE A 31 8.29 -10.49 9.08
C ILE A 31 8.53 -9.03 9.44
N VAL A 32 7.71 -8.14 8.87
CA VAL A 32 7.67 -6.72 9.21
C VAL A 32 6.58 -6.48 10.25
N ARG A 33 6.99 -6.22 11.50
CA ARG A 33 6.08 -5.95 12.63
C ARG A 33 5.91 -4.46 12.94
N ASP A 34 6.89 -3.65 12.58
CA ASP A 34 6.87 -2.23 12.90
C ASP A 34 5.86 -1.50 12.01
N THR A 35 4.83 -0.94 12.65
CA THR A 35 3.83 -0.10 11.98
C THR A 35 4.43 1.12 11.31
N ALA A 36 5.55 1.65 11.79
CA ALA A 36 6.24 2.76 11.15
C ALA A 36 6.77 2.35 9.76
N VAL A 37 7.27 1.13 9.63
CA VAL A 37 7.72 0.58 8.33
C VAL A 37 6.52 0.40 7.40
N HIS A 38 5.39 -0.12 7.89
CA HIS A 38 4.17 -0.22 7.08
C HIS A 38 3.70 1.14 6.57
N ARG A 39 3.67 2.17 7.44
CA ARG A 39 3.30 3.54 7.04
C ARG A 39 4.25 4.09 5.98
N ALA A 40 5.56 3.93 6.17
CA ALA A 40 6.57 4.42 5.23
C ALA A 40 6.39 3.80 3.83
N VAL A 41 6.24 2.47 3.76
CA VAL A 41 5.97 1.75 2.50
C VAL A 41 4.71 2.28 1.81
N LEU A 42 3.62 2.45 2.56
CA LEU A 42 2.36 2.94 2.00
C LEU A 42 2.45 4.39 1.52
N GLN A 43 3.13 5.27 2.27
CA GLN A 43 3.35 6.66 1.89
C GLN A 43 4.21 6.78 0.63
N GLU A 44 5.26 5.97 0.53
CA GLU A 44 6.12 5.91 -0.66
C GLU A 44 5.33 5.44 -1.88
N LEU A 45 4.54 4.36 -1.74
CA LEU A 45 3.69 3.85 -2.81
C LEU A 45 2.65 4.87 -3.25
N LEU A 46 1.96 5.54 -2.32
CA LEU A 46 0.99 6.60 -2.65
C LEU A 46 1.66 7.77 -3.38
N THR A 47 2.86 8.18 -2.95
CA THR A 47 3.65 9.20 -3.64
C THR A 47 4.01 8.76 -5.06
N TRP A 48 4.43 7.50 -5.23
CA TRP A 48 4.78 6.94 -6.53
C TRP A 48 3.57 6.86 -7.47
N THR A 49 2.43 6.37 -6.98
CA THR A 49 1.19 6.25 -7.79
C THR A 49 0.72 7.61 -8.28
N ASN A 50 0.71 8.63 -7.41
CA ASN A 50 0.35 9.99 -7.77
C ASN A 50 1.26 10.57 -8.88
N ARG A 51 2.58 10.38 -8.75
CA ARG A 51 3.57 10.80 -9.77
C ARG A 51 3.41 10.08 -11.11
N ASN A 52 2.73 8.93 -11.14
CA ASN A 52 2.51 8.11 -12.33
C ASN A 52 1.10 8.24 -12.92
N GLY A 53 0.29 9.20 -12.46
CA GLY A 53 -1.08 9.40 -12.95
C GLY A 53 -2.01 8.26 -12.54
N LEU A 54 -1.81 7.71 -11.34
CA LEU A 54 -2.67 6.73 -10.70
C LEU A 54 -3.22 7.32 -9.41
N ALA A 55 -4.52 7.59 -9.39
CA ALA A 55 -5.25 8.09 -8.24
C ALA A 55 -5.53 6.94 -7.26
N ALA A 56 -5.14 7.08 -6.00
CA ALA A 56 -5.57 6.14 -4.96
C ALA A 56 -7.01 6.42 -4.53
N CYS A 57 -7.88 5.43 -4.71
CA CYS A 57 -9.30 5.52 -4.41
C CYS A 57 -9.63 4.93 -3.04
N ARG A 58 -8.98 3.84 -2.66
CA ARG A 58 -9.18 3.20 -1.34
C ARG A 58 -7.95 2.43 -0.91
N LEU A 59 -7.68 2.48 0.39
CA LEU A 59 -6.67 1.68 1.06
C LEU A 59 -7.33 0.92 2.21
N MET A 60 -6.98 -0.35 2.36
CA MET A 60 -7.41 -1.15 3.50
C MET A 60 -6.38 -2.21 3.85
N ARG A 61 -6.44 -2.72 5.08
CA ARG A 61 -5.72 -3.93 5.47
C ARG A 61 -6.32 -5.13 4.76
N SER A 62 -5.47 -6.03 4.25
CA SER A 62 -5.93 -7.27 3.63
C SER A 62 -6.63 -8.15 4.66
N PRO A 63 -7.82 -8.72 4.36
CA PRO A 63 -8.48 -9.68 5.25
C PRO A 63 -7.76 -11.04 5.26
N VAL A 64 -6.93 -11.31 4.25
CA VAL A 64 -6.10 -12.51 4.18
C VAL A 64 -4.68 -12.12 4.57
N THR A 65 -4.23 -12.60 5.72
CA THR A 65 -2.83 -12.50 6.14
C THR A 65 -1.97 -13.46 5.31
N GLY A 66 -0.80 -12.99 4.88
CA GLY A 66 0.18 -13.83 4.18
C GLY A 66 0.61 -15.04 5.02
N SER A 67 1.18 -16.04 4.37
CA SER A 67 1.56 -17.35 4.95
C SER A 67 2.42 -17.29 6.21
N ASP A 68 3.16 -16.19 6.41
CA ASP A 68 4.12 -16.03 7.52
C ASP A 68 3.69 -14.98 8.57
N GLY A 69 2.44 -14.51 8.52
CA GLY A 69 1.89 -13.56 9.49
C GLY A 69 2.26 -12.09 9.21
N ASN A 70 2.77 -11.78 8.02
CA ASN A 70 2.93 -10.39 7.57
C ASN A 70 1.57 -9.71 7.42
N VAL A 71 1.53 -8.45 7.82
CA VAL A 71 0.40 -7.57 7.54
C VAL A 71 0.51 -7.11 6.09
N GLU A 72 -0.52 -7.37 5.30
CA GLU A 72 -0.60 -6.97 3.90
C GLU A 72 -1.76 -5.97 3.71
N PHE A 73 -1.72 -5.19 2.63
CA PHE A 73 -2.70 -4.15 2.35
C PHE A 73 -3.25 -4.28 0.93
N LEU A 74 -4.49 -3.86 0.74
CA LEU A 74 -5.11 -3.73 -0.58
C LEU A 74 -5.23 -2.25 -0.92
N LEU A 75 -4.69 -1.88 -2.08
CA LEU A 75 -4.76 -0.54 -2.64
C LEU A 75 -5.55 -0.58 -3.96
N TRP A 76 -6.67 0.13 -3.99
CA TRP A 76 -7.41 0.38 -5.22
C TRP A 76 -6.94 1.69 -5.84
N LEU A 77 -6.49 1.61 -7.09
CA LEU A 77 -6.07 2.72 -7.93
C LEU A 77 -6.96 2.85 -9.16
N ARG A 78 -7.08 4.07 -9.67
CA ARG A 78 -7.68 4.37 -10.98
C ARG A 78 -6.76 5.27 -11.79
N ALA A 79 -6.75 5.11 -13.11
CA ALA A 79 -6.07 6.06 -13.99
C ALA A 79 -6.61 7.49 -13.78
N GLY A 80 -5.75 8.45 -13.44
CA GLY A 80 -6.15 9.81 -13.11
C GLY A 80 -5.17 10.51 -12.17
N GLU A 81 -5.36 11.81 -11.95
CA GLU A 81 -4.34 12.66 -11.28
C GLU A 81 -4.60 12.94 -9.80
N GLU A 82 -5.79 12.65 -9.26
CA GLU A 82 -6.15 13.09 -7.91
C GLU A 82 -6.39 11.91 -6.94
N SER A 83 -5.48 11.74 -5.98
CA SER A 83 -5.61 10.75 -4.89
C SER A 83 -6.50 11.29 -3.77
N GLY A 84 -7.44 10.47 -3.30
CA GLY A 84 -8.30 10.77 -2.14
C GLY A 84 -7.74 10.27 -0.80
N ILE A 85 -6.53 9.68 -0.78
CA ILE A 85 -5.98 9.02 0.41
C ILE A 85 -4.96 9.93 1.10
N GLY A 86 -5.31 10.41 2.29
CA GLY A 86 -4.45 11.19 3.18
C GLY A 86 -3.70 10.35 4.21
N GLU A 87 -2.82 11.00 4.97
CA GLU A 87 -2.02 10.38 6.04
C GLU A 87 -2.89 9.78 7.16
N ASP A 88 -4.02 10.42 7.47
CA ASP A 88 -5.00 9.95 8.45
C ASP A 88 -5.56 8.57 8.09
N VAL A 89 -5.85 8.34 6.80
CA VAL A 89 -6.31 7.05 6.30
C VAL A 89 -5.20 6.00 6.43
N VAL A 90 -3.96 6.35 6.06
CA VAL A 90 -2.81 5.43 6.19
C VAL A 90 -2.61 5.03 7.65
N ARG A 91 -2.69 5.98 8.58
CA ARG A 91 -2.62 5.68 10.02
C ARG A 91 -3.75 4.76 10.46
N GLY A 92 -4.99 5.06 10.07
CA GLY A 92 -6.17 4.29 10.45
C GLY A 92 -6.17 2.83 9.94
N VAL A 93 -5.52 2.54 8.82
CA VAL A 93 -5.43 1.16 8.29
C VAL A 93 -4.26 0.36 8.87
N VAL A 94 -3.19 1.04 9.30
CA VAL A 94 -2.00 0.41 9.86
C VAL A 94 -2.16 0.17 11.37
N GLU A 95 -2.69 1.16 12.09
CA GLU A 95 -2.89 1.08 13.53
C GLU A 95 -4.08 0.17 13.83
N PRO A 96 -3.97 -0.79 14.78
CA PRO A 96 -5.10 -1.61 15.19
C PRO A 96 -6.24 -0.73 15.72
N LEU A 97 -7.49 -1.07 15.38
CA LEU A 97 -8.65 -0.57 16.12
C LEU A 97 -8.49 -1.03 17.56
N SER A 98 -8.45 -0.07 18.49
CA SER A 98 -8.35 -0.33 19.94
C SER A 98 -9.69 -0.82 20.49
#